data_AF-A0A7J4GSK2-F1
#
_entry.id   AF-A0A7J4GSK2-F1
#
_cell.length_a   1.000
_cell.length_b   1.000
_cell.length_c   1.000
_cell.angle_alpha   90.00
_cell.angle_beta   90.00
_cell.angle_gamma   90.00
#
_symmetry.space_group_name_H-M   'P 1'
#
loop_
_entity.id
_entity.type
_entity.pdbx_description
1 polymer ?
#
loop_
_entity_poly.entity_id
_entity_poly.type
_entity_poly.pdbx_seq_one_letter_code
_entity_poly.pdbx_strand_id
1 'polypeptide(L)'
;MENKCSECSSILVEDGINGEYVCKKCGLVYNESALDMQDKSSVFGDASHSQVGGRSRMAESAMEGTTFNPREKGIDKAFWSRMNRYQTRTRRGRECFADKVMEHVRSLCLGSDVESAARAVVEATLIAQHDEAEKRLGNLPLNELRVIQEKTRIEREQTAAIAAIITASSMGLISPCRITSLTQGWNIEKEHYNELAKRMKQRITRMRGLGRISFVPPQRPSMARKASINDAISLIRQELQEEAGLANQVVKDIISGCLRVLTNFGEPEVDSSLPNERPDMLVAVIAKQVMNDLGVRGHNRRIATALGLSPGGVSQRFRDLKELLELLS
;
A
#
# COMPACT_ATOMS: atom_id res chain seq x y z
N MET A 1 -17.25 -0.04 -27.70
CA MET A 1 -17.73 -0.62 -28.97
C MET A 1 -18.71 -1.72 -28.61
N GLU A 2 -19.83 -1.81 -29.32
CA GLU A 2 -20.78 -2.90 -29.12
C GLU A 2 -20.20 -4.18 -29.73
N ASN A 3 -19.95 -5.21 -28.91
CA ASN A 3 -19.41 -6.51 -29.35
C ASN A 3 -20.46 -7.34 -30.11
N LYS A 4 -21.05 -6.77 -31.17
CA LYS A 4 -22.10 -7.39 -31.96
C LYS A 4 -21.72 -7.37 -33.44
N CYS A 5 -21.95 -8.50 -34.11
CA CYS A 5 -21.77 -8.61 -35.55
C CYS A 5 -22.77 -7.70 -36.29
N SER A 6 -22.28 -6.92 -37.25
CA SER A 6 -23.07 -6.04 -38.12
C SER A 6 -24.09 -6.79 -38.98
N GLU A 7 -23.85 -8.07 -39.28
CA GLU A 7 -24.74 -8.85 -40.15
C GLU A 7 -25.79 -9.65 -39.39
N CYS A 8 -25.40 -10.29 -38.29
CA CYS A 8 -26.29 -11.22 -37.58
C CYS A 8 -26.54 -10.84 -36.11
N SER A 9 -26.01 -9.70 -35.66
CA SER A 9 -26.14 -9.14 -34.31
C SER A 9 -25.70 -10.08 -33.18
N SER A 10 -25.06 -11.21 -33.49
CA SER A 10 -24.54 -12.13 -32.49
C SER A 10 -23.23 -11.63 -31.90
N ILE A 11 -22.89 -12.19 -30.73
CA ILE A 11 -21.71 -11.81 -29.96
C ILE A 11 -20.43 -12.15 -30.73
N LEU A 12 -19.52 -11.18 -30.81
CA LEU A 12 -18.17 -11.36 -31.33
C LEU A 12 -17.28 -12.00 -30.26
N VAL A 13 -16.47 -12.97 -30.65
CA VAL A 13 -15.52 -13.66 -29.77
C VAL A 13 -14.11 -13.39 -30.26
N GLU A 14 -13.21 -13.06 -29.35
CA GLU A 14 -11.80 -12.83 -29.63
C GLU A 14 -11.08 -14.15 -29.87
N ASP A 15 -10.38 -14.25 -31.00
CA ASP A 15 -9.41 -15.30 -31.25
C ASP A 15 -8.04 -14.84 -30.74
N GLY A 16 -7.65 -15.31 -29.54
CA GLY A 16 -6.39 -14.92 -28.90
C GLY A 16 -5.13 -15.37 -29.64
N ILE A 17 -5.23 -16.24 -30.65
CA ILE A 17 -4.07 -16.66 -31.46
C ILE A 17 -3.80 -15.65 -32.58
N ASN A 18 -4.87 -15.20 -33.25
CA ASN A 18 -4.76 -14.30 -34.42
C ASN A 18 -4.97 -12.82 -34.05
N GLY A 19 -5.50 -12.53 -32.86
CA GLY A 19 -5.80 -11.16 -32.42
C GLY A 19 -7.02 -10.54 -33.13
N GLU A 20 -7.94 -11.37 -33.60
CA GLU A 20 -9.09 -10.98 -34.42
C GLU A 20 -10.41 -11.24 -33.69
N TYR A 21 -11.44 -10.44 -33.97
CA TYR A 21 -12.80 -10.73 -33.50
C TYR A 21 -13.57 -11.52 -34.55
N VAL A 22 -14.00 -12.72 -34.18
CA VAL A 22 -14.74 -13.62 -35.06
C VAL A 22 -16.17 -13.80 -34.58
N CYS A 23 -17.11 -13.64 -35.49
CA CYS A 23 -18.50 -13.97 -35.23
C CYS A 23 -18.72 -15.50 -35.26
N LYS A 24 -19.11 -16.09 -34.13
CA LYS A 24 -19.38 -17.55 -34.04
C LYS A 24 -20.50 -18.05 -34.96
N LYS A 25 -21.41 -17.17 -35.40
CA LYS A 25 -22.60 -17.57 -36.14
C LYS A 25 -22.46 -17.43 -37.66
N CYS A 26 -21.87 -16.33 -38.15
CA CYS A 26 -21.69 -16.11 -39.58
C CYS A 26 -20.23 -16.24 -40.05
N GLY A 27 -19.26 -16.41 -39.14
CA GLY A 27 -17.86 -16.53 -39.49
C GLY A 27 -17.21 -15.23 -39.97
N LEU A 28 -17.92 -14.09 -39.91
CA LEU A 28 -17.37 -12.79 -40.27
C LEU A 28 -16.24 -12.40 -39.30
N VAL A 29 -15.10 -12.06 -39.88
CA VAL A 29 -13.89 -11.64 -39.17
C VAL A 29 -13.78 -10.13 -39.22
N TYR A 30 -13.60 -9.51 -38.06
CA TYR A 30 -13.30 -8.08 -37.94
C TYR A 30 -11.81 -7.91 -37.73
N ASN A 31 -11.13 -7.37 -38.75
CA ASN A 31 -9.68 -7.08 -38.74
C ASN A 31 -9.33 -5.74 -38.09
N GLU A 32 -10.17 -5.27 -37.16
CA GLU A 32 -9.73 -4.22 -36.24
C GLU A 32 -8.94 -4.94 -35.15
N SER A 33 -7.64 -5.11 -35.41
CA SER A 33 -6.71 -5.72 -34.46
C SER A 33 -6.91 -5.05 -33.09
N ALA A 34 -7.45 -5.82 -32.15
CA ALA A 34 -7.48 -5.42 -30.75
C ALA A 34 -6.04 -5.35 -30.30
N LEU A 35 -5.44 -4.16 -30.43
CA LEU A 35 -4.20 -3.90 -29.72
C LEU A 35 -4.53 -4.08 -28.25
N ASP A 36 -3.88 -5.06 -27.63
CA ASP A 36 -3.97 -5.26 -26.20
C ASP A 36 -3.32 -4.05 -25.51
N MET A 37 -4.13 -3.01 -25.29
CA MET A 37 -3.71 -1.81 -24.59
C MET A 37 -3.55 -2.07 -23.08
N GLN A 38 -3.94 -3.24 -22.58
CA GLN A 38 -3.81 -3.62 -21.17
C GLN A 38 -2.56 -4.45 -20.90
N ASP A 39 -2.04 -5.16 -21.89
CA ASP A 39 -0.75 -5.87 -21.79
C ASP A 39 0.44 -4.91 -21.96
N LYS A 40 0.67 -4.13 -20.90
CA LYS A 40 1.79 -3.18 -20.80
C LYS A 40 3.17 -3.87 -20.75
N SER A 41 3.24 -5.20 -20.87
CA SER A 41 4.38 -5.99 -20.41
C SER A 41 5.29 -6.54 -21.50
N SER A 42 4.84 -6.68 -22.75
CA SER A 42 5.55 -7.53 -23.73
C SER A 42 6.59 -6.83 -24.61
N VAL A 43 6.74 -5.50 -24.56
CA VAL A 43 7.71 -4.77 -25.41
C VAL A 43 9.12 -4.68 -24.78
N PHE A 44 9.29 -5.13 -23.53
CA PHE A 44 10.56 -5.07 -22.82
C PHE A 44 10.91 -6.44 -22.23
N GLY A 45 11.98 -7.07 -22.74
CA GLY A 45 12.45 -8.35 -22.20
C GLY A 45 12.95 -8.25 -20.75
N ASP A 46 13.01 -9.39 -20.05
CA ASP A 46 13.42 -9.51 -18.64
C ASP A 46 14.79 -8.87 -18.30
N ALA A 47 15.63 -8.62 -19.33
CA ALA A 47 16.95 -7.99 -19.21
C ALA A 47 16.95 -6.46 -19.46
N SER A 48 15.78 -5.83 -19.60
CA SER A 48 15.68 -4.39 -19.88
C SER A 48 15.97 -3.55 -18.63
N HIS A 49 17.03 -2.74 -18.68
CA HIS A 49 17.43 -1.85 -17.58
C HIS A 49 16.56 -0.58 -17.46
N SER A 50 15.63 -0.37 -18.39
CA SER A 50 14.75 0.80 -18.43
C SER A 50 13.30 0.34 -18.61
N GLN A 51 12.56 0.35 -17.51
CA GLN A 51 11.10 0.27 -17.56
C GLN A 51 10.53 1.69 -17.71
N VAL A 52 9.64 1.90 -18.68
CA VAL A 52 8.86 3.14 -18.83
C VAL A 52 8.10 3.46 -17.52
N GLY A 53 7.67 2.44 -16.77
CA GLY A 53 6.97 2.65 -15.48
C GLY A 53 7.84 3.07 -14.28
N GLY A 54 9.17 3.03 -14.37
CA GLY A 54 10.04 3.18 -13.19
C GLY A 54 10.36 4.63 -12.80
N ARG A 55 10.29 5.57 -13.75
CA ARG A 55 10.74 6.97 -13.56
C ARG A 55 9.81 8.00 -14.20
N SER A 56 8.53 7.68 -14.35
CA SER A 56 7.53 8.71 -14.62
C SER A 56 7.47 9.66 -13.42
N ARG A 57 7.67 10.96 -13.68
CA ARG A 57 7.41 12.03 -12.69
C ARG A 57 5.91 12.03 -12.40
N MET A 58 5.53 12.44 -11.19
CA MET A 58 4.11 12.44 -10.82
C MET A 58 3.29 13.47 -11.63
N ALA A 59 3.91 14.46 -12.28
CA ALA A 59 3.19 15.43 -13.10
C ALA A 59 2.90 14.91 -14.52
N GLU A 60 1.62 14.94 -14.93
CA GLU A 60 1.09 14.50 -16.24
C GLU A 60 1.74 15.20 -17.45
N SER A 61 2.32 16.39 -17.25
CA SER A 61 3.00 17.19 -18.28
C SER A 61 4.53 17.07 -18.28
N ALA A 62 5.11 16.28 -17.39
CA ALA A 62 6.54 16.11 -17.34
C ALA A 62 6.98 15.01 -18.32
N MET A 63 7.40 15.42 -19.52
CA MET A 63 8.09 14.56 -20.48
C MET A 63 9.03 13.58 -19.76
N GLU A 64 8.88 12.28 -20.02
CA GLU A 64 9.88 11.28 -19.69
C GLU A 64 11.18 11.65 -20.40
N GLY A 65 12.02 12.41 -19.70
CA GLY A 65 13.21 12.95 -20.30
C GLY A 65 14.26 11.85 -20.45
N THR A 66 14.67 11.56 -21.67
CA THR A 66 15.96 10.92 -21.93
C THR A 66 17.09 11.82 -21.41
N THR A 67 18.11 11.20 -20.82
CA THR A 67 19.29 11.93 -20.30
C THR A 67 20.45 11.76 -21.27
N PHE A 68 21.16 12.85 -21.57
CA PHE A 68 22.41 12.76 -22.34
C PHE A 68 23.51 12.12 -21.48
N ASN A 69 24.09 11.03 -21.95
CA ASN A 69 25.21 10.41 -21.28
C ASN A 69 26.52 11.13 -21.66
N PRO A 70 27.27 11.70 -20.71
CA PRO A 70 28.55 12.38 -21.00
C PRO A 70 29.63 11.43 -21.56
N ARG A 71 29.39 10.11 -21.56
CA ARG A 71 30.28 9.10 -22.13
C ARG A 71 29.94 8.71 -23.57
N GLU A 72 28.87 9.24 -24.16
CA GLU A 72 28.56 9.02 -25.57
C GLU A 72 29.61 9.67 -26.48
N LYS A 73 30.08 8.93 -27.48
CA LYS A 73 31.04 9.43 -28.46
C LYS A 73 30.44 10.64 -29.20
N GLY A 74 31.19 11.73 -29.26
CA GLY A 74 30.77 12.98 -29.92
C GLY A 74 30.19 14.06 -28.99
N ILE A 75 30.02 13.76 -27.70
CA ILE A 75 29.60 14.75 -26.70
C ILE A 75 30.83 15.33 -26.00
N ASP A 76 31.23 16.54 -26.37
CA ASP A 76 32.24 17.30 -25.62
C ASP A 76 31.68 17.82 -24.29
N LYS A 77 32.54 18.00 -23.28
CA LYS A 77 32.21 18.48 -21.94
C LYS A 77 31.48 19.83 -21.97
N ALA A 78 31.86 20.72 -22.90
CA ALA A 78 31.20 22.01 -23.08
C ALA A 78 29.78 21.86 -23.66
N PHE A 79 29.60 20.95 -24.61
CA PHE A 79 28.29 20.61 -25.18
C PHE A 79 27.38 20.00 -24.12
N TRP A 80 27.88 19.02 -23.36
CA TRP A 80 27.16 18.42 -22.24
C TRP A 80 26.76 19.45 -21.18
N SER A 81 27.66 20.36 -20.79
CA SER A 81 27.33 21.40 -19.80
C SER A 81 26.21 22.33 -20.29
N ARG A 82 26.23 22.74 -21.57
CA ARG A 82 25.16 23.57 -22.15
C ARG A 82 23.84 22.81 -22.23
N MET A 83 23.87 21.55 -22.68
CA MET A 83 22.67 20.76 -22.86
C MET A 83 22.08 20.29 -21.53
N ASN A 84 22.90 19.96 -20.55
CA ASN A 84 22.47 19.66 -19.19
C ASN A 84 21.89 20.91 -18.50
N ARG A 85 22.45 22.12 -18.72
CA ARG A 85 21.81 23.36 -18.24
C ARG A 85 20.45 23.59 -18.88
N TYR A 86 20.32 23.33 -20.19
CA TYR A 86 19.04 23.45 -20.90
C TYR A 86 18.04 22.40 -20.40
N GLN A 87 18.41 21.11 -20.36
CA GLN A 87 17.58 20.06 -19.78
C GLN A 87 17.23 20.34 -18.33
N THR A 88 18.16 20.84 -17.51
CA THR A 88 17.86 21.22 -16.12
C THR A 88 16.88 22.38 -16.09
N ARG A 89 16.98 23.37 -17.01
CA ARG A 89 16.01 24.47 -17.13
C ARG A 89 14.64 24.02 -17.65
N THR A 90 14.58 23.07 -18.57
CA THR A 90 13.33 22.50 -19.10
C THR A 90 12.70 21.52 -18.11
N ARG A 91 13.52 20.75 -17.37
CA ARG A 91 13.13 19.87 -16.26
C ARG A 91 12.88 20.62 -14.94
N ARG A 92 13.26 21.90 -14.85
CA ARG A 92 12.79 22.87 -13.83
C ARG A 92 11.32 23.23 -14.08
N GLY A 93 10.48 22.23 -14.35
CA GLY A 93 9.14 22.29 -13.76
C GLY A 93 9.33 22.48 -12.25
N ARG A 94 8.48 23.28 -11.61
CA ARG A 94 8.49 23.41 -10.14
C ARG A 94 8.57 22.01 -9.55
N GLU A 95 9.51 21.77 -8.62
CA GLU A 95 9.56 20.50 -7.89
C GLU A 95 8.17 20.20 -7.35
N CYS A 96 7.55 19.13 -7.84
CA CYS A 96 6.22 18.77 -7.42
C CYS A 96 6.31 18.28 -5.98
N PHE A 97 5.41 18.77 -5.12
CA PHE A 97 5.31 18.30 -3.75
C PHE A 97 5.15 16.77 -3.70
N ALA A 98 4.35 16.21 -4.62
CA ALA A 98 4.16 14.77 -4.78
C ALA A 98 5.45 13.99 -5.08
N ASP A 99 6.38 14.54 -5.88
CA ASP A 99 7.66 13.88 -6.18
C ASP A 99 8.52 13.75 -4.91
N LYS A 100 8.52 14.79 -4.06
CA LYS A 100 9.25 14.80 -2.79
C LYS A 100 8.64 13.86 -1.76
N VAL A 101 7.31 13.79 -1.71
CA VAL A 101 6.60 12.78 -0.90
C VAL A 101 7.04 11.37 -1.28
N MET A 102 7.12 11.06 -2.58
CA MET A 102 7.59 9.74 -3.04
C MET A 102 9.07 9.48 -2.75
N GLU A 103 9.90 10.52 -2.69
CA GLU A 103 11.30 10.40 -2.24
C GLU A 103 11.38 9.95 -0.77
N HIS A 104 10.52 10.49 0.11
CA HIS A 104 10.41 10.04 1.50
C HIS A 104 9.79 8.65 1.65
N VAL A 105 8.88 8.23 0.76
CA VAL A 105 8.38 6.84 0.76
C VAL A 105 9.51 5.87 0.42
N ARG A 106 10.33 6.19 -0.60
CA ARG A 106 11.48 5.36 -0.99
C ARG A 106 12.55 5.28 0.10
N SER A 107 12.77 6.35 0.85
CA SER A 107 13.75 6.35 1.94
C SER A 107 13.38 5.42 3.11
N LEU A 108 12.12 5.00 3.21
CA LEU A 108 11.65 4.01 4.19
C LEU A 108 11.95 2.56 3.77
N CYS A 109 12.43 2.31 2.54
CA CYS A 109 12.86 1.00 2.06
C CYS A 109 11.82 -0.15 2.23
N LEU A 110 10.54 0.13 2.00
CA LEU A 110 9.43 -0.80 2.26
C LEU A 110 9.13 -1.79 1.11
N GLY A 111 9.91 -1.73 0.02
CA GLY A 111 9.74 -2.59 -1.16
C GLY A 111 8.89 -1.97 -2.28
N SER A 112 9.01 -2.53 -3.48
CA SER A 112 8.42 -2.01 -4.72
C SER A 112 6.89 -1.95 -4.71
N ASP A 113 6.25 -2.91 -4.04
CA ASP A 113 4.80 -3.04 -4.03
C ASP A 113 4.16 -1.94 -3.17
N VAL A 114 4.79 -1.65 -2.02
CA VAL A 114 4.40 -0.54 -1.14
C VAL A 114 4.62 0.80 -1.83
N GLU A 115 5.74 0.96 -2.53
CA GLU A 115 6.02 2.16 -3.33
C GLU A 115 4.99 2.36 -4.45
N SER A 116 4.61 1.29 -5.16
CA SER A 116 3.61 1.34 -6.23
C SER A 116 2.23 1.73 -5.70
N ALA A 117 1.80 1.12 -4.59
CA ALA A 117 0.53 1.43 -3.95
C ALA A 117 0.48 2.86 -3.39
N ALA A 118 1.56 3.31 -2.74
CA ALA A 118 1.69 4.68 -2.25
C ALA A 118 1.71 5.69 -3.41
N ARG A 119 2.39 5.36 -4.52
CA ARG A 119 2.40 6.17 -5.75
C ARG A 119 0.98 6.41 -6.25
N ALA A 120 0.20 5.36 -6.42
CA ALA A 120 -1.18 5.49 -6.89
C ALA A 120 -2.02 6.40 -5.97
N VAL A 121 -1.87 6.27 -4.65
CA VAL A 121 -2.58 7.12 -3.66
C VAL A 121 -2.16 8.58 -3.81
N VAL A 122 -0.86 8.85 -3.93
CA VAL A 122 -0.32 10.20 -4.11
C VAL A 122 -0.81 10.80 -5.43
N GLU A 123 -0.82 10.04 -6.52
CA GLU A 123 -1.32 10.52 -7.81
C GLU A 123 -2.80 10.92 -7.75
N ALA A 124 -3.61 10.10 -7.10
CA ALA A 124 -5.04 10.36 -6.98
C ALA A 124 -5.39 11.52 -6.02
N THR A 125 -4.44 11.97 -5.19
CA THR A 125 -4.73 12.91 -4.09
C THR A 125 -3.91 14.19 -4.07
N LEU A 126 -2.67 14.19 -4.55
CA LEU A 126 -1.75 15.33 -4.50
C LEU A 126 -1.43 15.89 -5.90
N ILE A 127 -2.09 15.39 -6.94
CA ILE A 127 -2.04 15.97 -8.28
C ILE A 127 -3.37 16.65 -8.56
N ALA A 128 -3.30 17.92 -8.97
CA ALA A 128 -4.48 18.68 -9.40
C ALA A 128 -5.11 18.04 -10.64
N GLN A 129 -6.40 17.79 -10.60
CA GLN A 129 -7.16 17.31 -11.75
C GLN A 129 -7.70 18.50 -12.56
N HIS A 130 -7.71 18.37 -13.89
CA HIS A 130 -8.12 19.46 -14.79
C HIS A 130 -9.54 20.02 -14.52
N ASP A 131 -10.46 19.21 -13.98
CA ASP A 131 -11.87 19.60 -13.72
C ASP A 131 -12.15 20.03 -12.24
N GLU A 132 -11.12 20.28 -11.43
CA GLU A 132 -11.29 20.61 -9.99
C GLU A 132 -12.16 21.83 -9.71
N ALA A 133 -12.18 22.80 -10.63
CA ALA A 133 -13.00 24.00 -10.50
C ALA A 133 -14.49 23.74 -10.79
N GLU A 134 -14.81 22.72 -11.59
CA GLU A 134 -16.17 22.47 -12.08
C GLU A 134 -16.92 21.43 -11.26
N LYS A 135 -16.22 20.44 -10.71
CA LYS A 135 -16.82 19.32 -9.98
C LYS A 135 -16.45 19.39 -8.51
N ARG A 136 -17.42 19.11 -7.63
CA ARG A 136 -17.34 19.04 -6.16
C ARG A 136 -16.40 17.93 -5.65
N LEU A 137 -15.20 17.82 -6.22
CA LEU A 137 -14.14 16.89 -5.84
C LEU A 137 -13.72 17.12 -4.39
N GLY A 138 -13.87 18.38 -3.92
CA GLY A 138 -13.47 18.82 -2.59
C GLY A 138 -11.95 18.78 -2.46
N ASN A 139 -11.40 19.54 -1.52
CA ASN A 139 -9.97 19.85 -1.55
C ASN A 139 -9.13 18.57 -1.34
N LEU A 140 -8.10 18.27 -2.13
CA LEU A 140 -6.99 19.11 -2.61
C LEU A 140 -7.03 19.34 -4.16
N PRO A 141 -6.15 20.14 -4.83
CA PRO A 141 -5.30 21.20 -4.31
C PRO A 141 -5.39 22.60 -5.00
N LEU A 142 -5.09 23.63 -4.18
CA LEU A 142 -4.23 24.77 -4.59
C LEU A 142 -3.30 25.27 -3.46
N ASN A 143 -3.23 24.63 -2.27
CA ASN A 143 -2.29 24.98 -1.17
C ASN A 143 -2.13 23.78 -0.20
N GLU A 144 -1.58 22.67 -0.70
CA GLU A 144 -1.94 21.27 -0.41
C GLU A 144 -1.85 20.71 1.03
N LEU A 145 -1.55 21.49 2.06
CA LEU A 145 -1.53 20.99 3.43
C LEU A 145 -1.91 22.09 4.42
N ARG A 146 -3.04 22.79 4.21
CA ARG A 146 -3.53 23.84 5.14
C ARG A 146 -3.63 23.38 6.59
N VAL A 147 -3.85 22.09 6.85
CA VAL A 147 -3.88 21.51 8.21
C VAL A 147 -2.50 21.52 8.87
N ILE A 148 -1.43 21.55 8.08
CA ILE A 148 -0.04 21.43 8.53
C ILE A 148 0.77 22.64 8.02
N GLN A 149 0.09 23.77 7.76
CA GLN A 149 0.69 24.94 7.10
C GLN A 149 1.83 25.57 7.92
N GLU A 150 1.72 25.47 9.25
CA GLU A 150 2.69 26.01 10.20
C GLU A 150 4.00 25.21 10.25
N LYS A 151 4.02 23.97 9.74
CA LYS A 151 5.22 23.12 9.77
C LYS A 151 6.15 23.36 8.59
N THR A 152 7.40 22.95 8.78
CA THR A 152 8.40 23.01 7.72
C THR A 152 7.94 22.20 6.50
N ARG A 153 8.46 22.56 5.33
CA ARG A 153 8.11 21.86 4.10
C ARG A 153 8.46 20.36 4.18
N ILE A 154 9.57 20.02 4.82
CA ILE A 154 10.05 18.63 4.96
C ILE A 154 9.10 17.81 5.83
N GLU A 155 8.69 18.33 6.99
CA GLU A 155 7.75 17.64 7.88
C GLU A 155 6.39 17.41 7.20
N ARG A 156 5.96 18.37 6.39
CA ARG A 156 4.77 18.26 5.56
C ARG A 156 4.87 17.11 4.53
N GLU A 157 6.00 17.03 3.84
CA GLU A 157 6.28 15.95 2.88
C GLU A 157 6.32 14.58 3.56
N GLN A 158 7.00 14.48 4.71
CA GLN A 158 7.06 13.23 5.50
C GLN A 158 5.69 12.83 6.04
N THR A 159 4.89 13.79 6.51
CA THR A 159 3.53 13.52 7.01
C THR A 159 2.64 12.99 5.88
N ALA A 160 2.76 13.56 4.68
CA ALA A 160 2.04 13.09 3.50
C ALA A 160 2.49 11.70 3.05
N ALA A 161 3.78 11.38 3.15
CA ALA A 161 4.30 10.04 2.84
C ALA A 161 3.68 8.97 3.75
N ILE A 162 3.68 9.22 5.06
CA ILE A 162 3.05 8.30 6.03
C ILE A 162 1.54 8.21 5.81
N ALA A 163 0.87 9.33 5.57
CA ALA A 163 -0.57 9.35 5.29
C ALA A 163 -0.93 8.55 4.02
N ALA A 164 -0.09 8.59 2.98
CA ALA A 164 -0.29 7.81 1.77
C ALA A 164 -0.19 6.30 2.04
N ILE A 165 0.80 5.86 2.83
CA ILE A 165 0.96 4.45 3.25
C ILE A 165 -0.25 3.98 4.08
N ILE A 166 -0.70 4.78 5.05
CA ILE A 166 -1.89 4.46 5.86
C ILE A 166 -3.12 4.36 4.95
N THR A 167 -3.28 5.28 4.01
CA THR A 167 -4.42 5.28 3.09
C THR A 167 -4.40 4.03 2.22
N ALA A 168 -3.24 3.68 1.64
CA ALA A 168 -3.06 2.48 0.83
C ALA A 168 -3.40 1.21 1.63
N SER A 169 -2.95 1.11 2.88
CA SER A 169 -3.30 0.01 3.78
C SER A 169 -4.80 -0.03 4.10
N SER A 170 -5.40 1.12 4.41
CA SER A 170 -6.83 1.21 4.75
C SER A 170 -7.76 0.90 3.58
N MET A 171 -7.24 1.02 2.36
CA MET A 171 -7.89 0.64 1.12
C MET A 171 -7.55 -0.79 0.71
N GLY A 172 -6.62 -1.45 1.42
CA GLY A 172 -6.27 -2.83 1.18
C GLY A 172 -5.37 -3.08 -0.01
N LEU A 173 -4.64 -2.06 -0.46
CA LEU A 173 -3.63 -2.18 -1.51
C LEU A 173 -2.35 -2.83 -0.98
N ILE A 174 -2.10 -2.69 0.32
CA ILE A 174 -0.92 -3.22 1.03
C ILE A 174 -1.33 -3.79 2.38
N SER A 175 -0.49 -4.67 2.93
CA SER A 175 -0.64 -5.14 4.32
C SER A 175 -0.56 -3.95 5.30
N PRO A 176 -1.29 -3.97 6.42
CA PRO A 176 -1.15 -2.98 7.47
C PRO A 176 0.29 -2.85 7.99
N CYS A 177 0.93 -1.72 7.66
CA CYS A 177 2.26 -1.40 8.15
C CYS A 177 2.21 -0.80 9.56
N ARG A 178 3.17 -1.16 10.41
CA ARG A 178 3.34 -0.54 11.71
C ARG A 178 3.92 0.87 11.55
N ILE A 179 3.07 1.88 11.60
CA ILE A 179 3.46 3.28 11.36
C ILE A 179 4.44 3.81 12.43
N THR A 180 4.33 3.33 13.67
CA THR A 180 5.16 3.85 14.78
C THR A 180 6.66 3.66 14.55
N SER A 181 7.06 2.55 13.94
CA SER A 181 8.46 2.28 13.58
C SER A 181 8.90 3.09 12.35
N LEU A 182 7.98 3.42 11.44
CA LEU A 182 8.27 4.26 10.28
C LEU A 182 8.42 5.74 10.65
N THR A 183 7.75 6.18 11.71
CA THR A 183 7.86 7.54 12.24
C THR A 183 8.96 7.67 13.29
N GLN A 184 9.63 6.58 13.70
CA GLN A 184 10.76 6.66 14.63
C GLN A 184 11.89 7.45 13.97
N GLY A 185 12.18 8.63 14.53
CA GLY A 185 13.18 9.57 14.00
C GLY A 185 12.59 10.73 13.19
N TRP A 186 11.29 10.70 12.87
CA TRP A 186 10.58 11.85 12.29
C TRP A 186 9.74 12.51 13.38
N ASN A 187 9.90 13.83 13.58
CA ASN A 187 9.17 14.57 14.61
C ASN A 187 7.73 14.90 14.17
N ILE A 188 6.95 13.86 13.89
CA ILE A 188 5.60 13.98 13.31
C ILE A 188 4.57 13.49 14.33
N GLU A 189 3.57 14.34 14.57
CA GLU A 189 2.47 13.99 15.45
C GLU A 189 1.47 13.05 14.78
N LYS A 190 0.98 12.10 15.59
CA LYS A 190 0.02 11.09 15.17
C LYS A 190 -1.28 11.64 14.62
N GLU A 191 -1.75 12.76 15.14
CA GLU A 191 -3.00 13.37 14.72
C GLU A 191 -2.93 13.87 13.28
N HIS A 192 -1.79 14.45 12.89
CA HIS A 192 -1.61 15.05 11.57
C HIS A 192 -1.64 14.04 10.42
N TYR A 193 -0.90 12.92 10.54
CA TYR A 193 -0.92 11.91 9.46
C TYR A 193 -2.24 11.15 9.39
N ASN A 194 -2.95 10.97 10.53
CA ASN A 194 -4.25 10.29 10.53
C ASN A 194 -5.35 11.15 9.90
N GLU A 195 -5.38 12.45 10.21
CA GLU A 195 -6.33 13.38 9.58
C GLU A 195 -6.06 13.52 8.08
N LEU A 196 -4.79 13.57 7.68
CA LEU A 196 -4.42 13.62 6.27
C LEU A 196 -4.81 12.33 5.53
N ALA A 197 -4.56 11.16 6.12
CA ALA A 197 -4.97 9.88 5.55
C ALA A 197 -6.50 9.78 5.38
N LYS A 198 -7.27 10.29 6.34
CA LYS A 198 -8.74 10.36 6.25
C LYS A 198 -9.19 11.21 5.05
N ARG A 199 -8.56 12.36 4.83
CA ARG A 199 -8.88 13.25 3.68
C ARG A 199 -8.49 12.63 2.34
N MET A 200 -7.30 12.03 2.27
CA MET A 200 -6.85 11.28 1.10
C MET A 200 -7.85 10.18 0.73
N LYS A 201 -8.27 9.37 1.71
CA LYS A 201 -9.29 8.34 1.52
C LYS A 201 -10.62 8.91 1.01
N GLN A 202 -11.13 9.97 1.63
CA GLN A 202 -12.40 10.59 1.20
C GLN A 202 -12.34 11.10 -0.24
N ARG A 203 -11.23 11.74 -0.63
CA ARG A 203 -11.02 12.22 -2.00
C ARG A 203 -11.01 11.05 -2.99
N ILE A 204 -10.27 9.99 -2.68
CA ILE A 204 -10.22 8.79 -3.54
C ILE A 204 -11.61 8.16 -3.70
N THR A 205 -12.38 8.04 -2.62
CA THR A 205 -13.77 7.52 -2.70
C THR A 205 -14.66 8.37 -3.61
N ARG A 206 -14.54 9.71 -3.56
CA ARG A 206 -15.31 10.60 -4.46
C ARG A 206 -14.86 10.47 -5.91
N MET A 207 -13.56 10.47 -6.17
CA MET A 207 -12.98 10.27 -7.50
C MET A 207 -13.42 8.93 -8.10
N ARG A 208 -13.48 7.88 -7.29
CA ARG A 208 -14.01 6.57 -7.68
C ARG A 208 -15.51 6.62 -7.98
N GLY A 209 -16.30 7.28 -7.13
CA GLY A 209 -17.74 7.46 -7.37
C GLY A 209 -18.06 8.21 -8.68
N LEU A 210 -17.15 9.06 -9.12
CA LEU A 210 -17.23 9.77 -10.41
C LEU A 210 -16.63 8.97 -11.59
N GLY A 211 -16.17 7.73 -11.37
CA GLY A 211 -15.59 6.87 -12.40
C GLY A 211 -14.24 7.35 -12.94
N ARG A 212 -13.52 8.22 -12.22
CA ARG A 212 -12.26 8.85 -12.70
C ARG A 212 -11.02 8.04 -12.36
N ILE A 213 -11.08 7.23 -11.31
CA ILE A 213 -9.99 6.34 -10.90
C ILE A 213 -10.53 4.94 -10.64
N SER A 214 -9.82 3.93 -11.15
CA SER A 214 -10.07 2.52 -10.88
C SER A 214 -9.09 2.02 -9.82
N PHE A 215 -9.29 2.44 -8.57
CA PHE A 215 -8.76 1.63 -7.47
C PHE A 215 -9.66 0.41 -7.33
N VAL A 216 -9.22 -0.71 -7.88
CA VAL A 216 -9.77 -2.01 -7.53
C VAL A 216 -8.94 -2.50 -6.35
N PRO A 217 -9.39 -2.30 -5.10
CA PRO A 217 -8.67 -2.87 -3.97
C PRO A 217 -8.71 -4.39 -4.12
N PRO A 218 -7.57 -5.09 -4.11
CA PRO A 218 -7.57 -6.53 -3.92
C PRO A 218 -7.96 -6.76 -2.45
N GLN A 219 -9.25 -6.78 -2.13
CA GLN A 219 -9.72 -6.97 -0.76
C GLN A 219 -10.72 -8.10 -0.68
N ARG A 220 -10.22 -9.24 -0.19
CA ARG A 220 -10.92 -9.93 0.88
C ARG A 220 -10.35 -9.41 2.20
N PRO A 221 -11.14 -8.75 3.07
CA PRO A 221 -10.68 -8.26 4.37
C PRO A 221 -10.01 -9.34 5.26
N SER A 222 -10.26 -10.63 5.00
CA SER A 222 -9.59 -11.79 5.57
C SER A 222 -8.08 -11.81 5.36
N MET A 223 -7.60 -11.42 4.18
CA MET A 223 -6.16 -11.46 3.88
C MET A 223 -5.39 -10.36 4.61
N ALA A 224 -5.95 -9.16 4.72
CA ALA A 224 -5.34 -8.06 5.46
C ALA A 224 -5.29 -8.35 6.96
N ARG A 225 -6.37 -8.89 7.53
CA ARG A 225 -6.41 -9.31 8.94
C ARG A 225 -5.43 -10.44 9.22
N LYS A 226 -5.38 -11.46 8.35
CA LYS A 226 -4.42 -12.57 8.46
C LYS A 226 -2.97 -12.10 8.39
N ALA A 227 -2.66 -11.15 7.51
CA ALA A 227 -1.32 -10.56 7.43
C ALA A 227 -0.96 -9.83 8.74
N SER A 228 -1.85 -9.00 9.29
CA SER A 228 -1.61 -8.33 10.57
C SER A 228 -1.42 -9.29 11.74
N ILE A 229 -2.13 -10.43 11.75
CA ILE A 229 -1.94 -11.49 12.75
C ILE A 229 -0.55 -12.12 12.60
N ASN A 230 -0.12 -12.44 11.37
CA ASN A 230 1.20 -13.02 11.10
C ASN A 230 2.34 -12.07 11.48
N ASP A 231 2.19 -10.78 11.23
CA ASP A 231 3.15 -9.75 11.61
C ASP A 231 3.28 -9.65 13.14
N ALA A 232 2.15 -9.66 13.86
CA ALA A 232 2.13 -9.66 15.32
C ALA A 232 2.79 -10.92 15.91
N ILE A 233 2.54 -12.10 15.32
CA ILE A 233 3.18 -13.37 15.74
C ILE A 233 4.70 -13.31 15.53
N SER A 234 5.15 -12.76 14.41
CA SER A 234 6.57 -12.63 14.08
C SER A 234 7.29 -11.71 15.07
N LEU A 235 6.65 -10.61 15.48
CA LEU A 235 7.17 -9.70 16.49
C LEU A 235 7.25 -10.35 17.88
N ILE A 236 6.22 -11.10 18.29
CA ILE A 236 6.27 -11.86 19.55
C ILE A 236 7.42 -12.87 19.52
N ARG A 237 7.59 -13.59 18.40
CA ARG A 237 8.69 -14.56 18.25
C ARG A 237 10.05 -13.88 18.44
N GLN A 238 10.26 -12.75 17.76
CA GLN A 238 11.50 -12.00 17.84
C GLN A 238 11.75 -11.51 19.28
N GLU A 239 10.76 -10.90 19.91
CA GLU A 239 10.84 -10.39 21.29
C GLU A 239 11.18 -11.51 22.30
N LEU A 240 10.54 -12.67 22.15
CA LEU A 240 10.75 -13.80 23.05
C LEU A 240 12.12 -14.48 22.84
N GLN A 241 12.64 -14.50 21.61
CA GLN A 241 13.95 -15.07 21.30
C GLN A 241 15.11 -14.13 21.65
N GLU A 242 15.03 -12.87 21.20
CA GLU A 242 16.15 -11.92 21.24
C GLU A 242 16.22 -11.17 22.57
N GLU A 243 15.10 -10.62 23.05
CA GLU A 243 15.11 -9.78 24.25
C GLU A 243 14.86 -10.59 25.54
N ALA A 244 13.95 -11.58 25.48
CA ALA A 244 13.63 -12.41 26.64
C ALA A 244 14.57 -13.60 26.84
N GLY A 245 15.37 -13.96 25.83
CA GLY A 245 16.35 -15.05 25.90
C GLY A 245 15.72 -16.42 26.18
N LEU A 246 14.46 -16.63 25.80
CA LEU A 246 13.79 -17.91 26.00
C LEU A 246 14.38 -18.97 25.09
N ALA A 247 14.43 -20.21 25.59
CA ALA A 247 14.89 -21.35 24.78
C ALA A 247 14.02 -21.48 23.52
N ASN A 248 14.66 -21.76 22.38
CA ASN A 248 13.98 -21.89 21.09
C ASN A 248 12.79 -22.86 21.11
N GLN A 249 12.88 -23.93 21.90
CA GLN A 249 11.77 -24.88 22.04
C GLN A 249 10.55 -24.23 22.71
N VAL A 250 10.75 -23.48 23.80
CA VAL A 250 9.67 -22.78 24.52
C VAL A 250 9.01 -21.74 23.61
N VAL A 251 9.78 -21.00 22.81
CA VAL A 251 9.21 -20.04 21.85
C VAL A 251 8.41 -20.75 20.77
N LYS A 252 8.90 -21.87 20.24
CA LYS A 252 8.15 -22.69 19.27
C LYS A 252 6.83 -23.18 19.86
N ASP A 253 6.83 -23.63 21.11
CA ASP A 253 5.63 -24.12 21.79
C ASP A 253 4.60 -22.99 22.00
N ILE A 254 5.04 -21.80 22.41
CA ILE A 254 4.17 -20.61 22.53
C ILE A 254 3.56 -20.23 21.17
N ILE A 255 4.38 -20.12 20.12
CA ILE A 255 3.89 -19.69 18.80
C ILE A 255 2.95 -20.74 18.20
N SER A 256 3.26 -22.02 18.38
CA SER A 256 2.39 -23.12 17.90
C SER A 256 1.06 -23.14 18.65
N GLY A 257 1.07 -22.90 19.96
CA GLY A 257 -0.14 -22.73 20.75
C GLY A 257 -1.00 -21.56 20.27
N CYS A 258 -0.38 -20.40 19.99
CA CYS A 258 -1.10 -19.25 19.44
C CYS A 258 -1.76 -19.55 18.09
N LEU A 259 -1.03 -20.21 17.18
CA LEU A 259 -1.56 -20.58 15.86
C LEU A 259 -2.69 -21.60 15.96
N ARG A 260 -2.61 -22.55 16.90
CA ARG A 260 -3.68 -23.53 17.15
C ARG A 260 -4.96 -22.84 17.60
N VAL A 261 -4.86 -21.96 18.60
CA VAL A 261 -6.00 -21.18 19.10
C VAL A 261 -6.60 -20.33 17.97
N LEU A 262 -5.76 -19.62 17.20
CA LEU A 262 -6.19 -18.83 16.04
C LEU A 262 -6.86 -19.65 14.94
N THR A 263 -6.47 -20.92 14.76
CA THR A 263 -7.09 -21.84 13.78
C THR A 263 -8.46 -22.30 14.28
N ASN A 264 -8.60 -22.58 15.57
CA ASN A 264 -9.87 -22.97 16.21
C ASN A 264 -10.90 -21.83 16.19
N PHE A 265 -10.46 -20.57 16.11
CA PHE A 265 -11.33 -19.40 15.93
C PHE A 265 -12.02 -19.33 14.55
N GLY A 266 -11.68 -20.21 13.60
CA GLY A 266 -12.22 -20.16 12.24
C GLY A 266 -11.60 -19.06 11.37
N GLU A 267 -11.91 -19.05 10.08
CA GLU A 267 -11.42 -17.99 9.19
C GLU A 267 -11.91 -16.62 9.70
N PRO A 268 -11.06 -15.58 9.72
CA PRO A 268 -11.28 -14.30 10.40
C PRO A 268 -12.49 -13.44 9.93
N GLU A 269 -13.39 -14.00 9.11
CA GLU A 269 -14.57 -13.34 8.53
C GLU A 269 -15.90 -14.09 8.69
N VAL A 270 -15.94 -15.43 8.64
CA VAL A 270 -17.22 -16.15 8.44
C VAL A 270 -17.79 -16.73 9.75
N ASP A 271 -16.93 -17.28 10.61
CA ASP A 271 -17.35 -17.99 11.84
C ASP A 271 -16.56 -17.55 13.08
N SER A 272 -15.85 -16.42 13.00
CA SER A 272 -15.04 -15.90 14.11
C SER A 272 -15.91 -15.37 15.23
N SER A 273 -15.73 -15.88 16.45
CA SER A 273 -16.38 -15.36 17.66
C SER A 273 -15.93 -13.94 18.05
N LEU A 274 -14.88 -13.39 17.42
CA LEU A 274 -14.27 -12.09 17.74
C LEU A 274 -13.99 -11.24 16.48
N PRO A 275 -14.99 -10.97 15.63
CA PRO A 275 -14.78 -10.30 14.35
C PRO A 275 -14.33 -8.84 14.53
N ASN A 276 -14.66 -8.21 15.66
CA ASN A 276 -14.38 -6.80 15.93
C ASN A 276 -13.07 -6.56 16.72
N GLU A 277 -12.37 -7.60 17.15
CA GLU A 277 -11.13 -7.42 17.92
C GLU A 277 -9.94 -7.06 17.03
N ARG A 278 -9.15 -6.09 17.50
CA ARG A 278 -7.96 -5.61 16.79
C ARG A 278 -6.94 -6.76 16.69
N PRO A 279 -6.32 -7.00 15.52
CA PRO A 279 -5.47 -8.19 15.30
C PRO A 279 -4.30 -8.35 16.29
N ASP A 280 -3.62 -7.27 16.62
CA ASP A 280 -2.51 -7.25 17.60
C ASP A 280 -2.99 -7.47 19.04
N MET A 281 -4.15 -6.91 19.42
CA MET A 281 -4.78 -7.16 20.72
C MET A 281 -5.17 -8.64 20.85
N LEU A 282 -5.76 -9.21 19.81
CA LEU A 282 -6.14 -10.62 19.77
C LEU A 282 -4.92 -11.52 19.96
N VAL A 283 -3.84 -11.26 19.21
CA VAL A 283 -2.59 -12.04 19.33
C VAL A 283 -1.94 -11.86 20.72
N ALA A 284 -1.96 -10.66 21.30
CA ALA A 284 -1.44 -10.41 22.66
C ALA A 284 -2.21 -11.18 23.74
N VAL A 285 -3.55 -11.20 23.63
CA VAL A 285 -4.45 -11.89 24.55
C VAL A 285 -4.28 -13.41 24.44
N ILE A 286 -4.20 -13.95 23.22
CA ILE A 286 -3.96 -15.38 22.97
C ILE A 286 -2.57 -15.79 23.48
N ALA A 287 -1.53 -15.00 23.20
CA ALA A 287 -0.18 -15.27 23.69
C ALA A 287 -0.14 -15.30 25.22
N LYS A 288 -0.88 -14.40 25.88
CA LYS A 288 -1.03 -14.41 27.34
C LYS A 288 -1.69 -15.69 27.85
N GLN A 289 -2.73 -16.18 27.19
CA GLN A 289 -3.37 -17.46 27.54
C GLN A 289 -2.37 -18.62 27.41
N VAL A 290 -1.77 -18.77 26.23
CA VAL A 290 -0.86 -19.88 25.93
C VAL A 290 0.35 -19.89 26.85
N MET A 291 0.92 -18.72 27.17
CA MET A 291 2.01 -18.64 28.15
C MET A 291 1.58 -19.02 29.56
N ASN A 292 0.35 -18.67 29.99
CA ASN A 292 -0.16 -19.11 31.28
C ASN A 292 -0.31 -20.64 31.32
N ASP A 293 -0.81 -21.24 30.23
CA ASP A 293 -0.99 -22.70 30.11
C ASP A 293 0.36 -23.44 30.11
N LEU A 294 1.39 -22.87 29.48
CA LEU A 294 2.76 -23.39 29.48
C LEU A 294 3.55 -23.06 30.76
N GLY A 295 2.97 -22.33 31.72
CA GLY A 295 3.64 -21.91 32.95
C GLY A 295 4.73 -20.84 32.77
N VAL A 296 4.79 -20.19 31.60
CA VAL A 296 5.76 -19.13 31.28
C VAL A 296 5.28 -17.80 31.86
N ARG A 297 5.95 -17.33 32.91
CA ARG A 297 5.56 -16.11 33.64
C ARG A 297 6.53 -14.95 33.39
N GLY A 298 6.06 -13.72 33.56
CA GLY A 298 6.91 -12.51 33.53
C GLY A 298 7.07 -11.82 32.17
N HIS A 299 6.63 -12.43 31.06
CA HIS A 299 6.83 -11.90 29.70
C HIS A 299 5.64 -11.09 29.13
N ASN A 300 4.50 -11.07 29.84
CA ASN A 300 3.28 -10.39 29.41
C ASN A 300 3.47 -8.88 29.13
N ARG A 301 4.25 -8.20 29.97
CA ARG A 301 4.53 -6.76 29.79
C ARG A 301 5.34 -6.53 28.51
N ARG A 302 6.33 -7.39 28.24
CA ARG A 302 7.19 -7.29 27.07
C ARG A 302 6.42 -7.51 25.79
N ILE A 303 5.59 -8.55 25.71
CA ILE A 303 4.72 -8.79 24.55
C ILE A 303 3.78 -7.61 24.29
N ALA A 304 3.16 -7.06 25.34
CA ALA A 304 2.30 -5.88 25.18
C ALA A 304 3.09 -4.69 24.62
N THR A 305 4.28 -4.40 25.16
CA THR A 305 5.14 -3.33 24.68
C THR A 305 5.66 -3.56 23.26
N ALA A 306 6.07 -4.79 22.93
CA ALA A 306 6.51 -5.20 21.60
C ALA A 306 5.41 -4.95 20.55
N LEU A 307 4.15 -5.14 20.90
CA LEU A 307 3.00 -4.86 20.03
C LEU A 307 2.48 -3.41 20.12
N GLY A 308 3.09 -2.54 20.93
CA GLY A 308 2.67 -1.14 21.10
C GLY A 308 1.34 -1.00 21.85
N LEU A 309 1.00 -1.98 22.69
CA LEU A 309 -0.19 -2.02 23.53
C LEU A 309 0.15 -1.72 25.00
N SER A 310 -0.83 -1.23 25.75
CA SER A 310 -0.67 -1.07 27.19
C SER A 310 -0.87 -2.42 27.90
N PRO A 311 0.00 -2.82 28.86
CA PRO A 311 -0.17 -4.06 29.61
C PRO A 311 -1.50 -4.14 30.37
N GLY A 312 -2.02 -2.98 30.82
CA GLY A 312 -3.33 -2.84 31.44
C GLY A 312 -4.46 -3.12 30.45
N GLY A 313 -4.39 -2.58 29.23
CA GLY A 313 -5.39 -2.83 28.19
C GLY A 313 -5.45 -4.31 27.78
N VAL A 314 -4.29 -4.94 27.59
CA VAL A 314 -4.21 -6.39 27.29
C VAL A 314 -4.79 -7.21 28.45
N SER A 315 -4.51 -6.85 29.70
CA SER A 315 -5.03 -7.59 30.87
C SER A 315 -6.53 -7.40 31.08
N GLN A 316 -7.07 -6.22 30.78
CA GLN A 316 -8.51 -6.00 30.78
C GLN A 316 -9.19 -6.86 29.73
N ARG A 317 -8.73 -6.78 28.47
CA ARG A 317 -9.30 -7.56 27.37
C ARG A 317 -9.17 -9.06 27.56
N PHE A 318 -8.05 -9.52 28.13
CA PHE A 318 -7.90 -10.91 28.50
C PHE A 318 -8.98 -11.38 29.50
N ARG A 319 -9.33 -10.56 30.49
CA ARG A 319 -10.43 -10.90 31.42
C ARG A 319 -11.77 -10.95 30.72
N ASP A 320 -12.05 -9.97 29.86
CA ASP A 320 -13.32 -9.88 29.12
C ASP A 320 -13.50 -11.05 28.14
N LEU A 321 -12.40 -11.61 27.62
CA LEU A 321 -12.40 -12.68 26.61
C LEU A 321 -12.06 -14.07 27.18
N LYS A 322 -11.81 -14.17 28.49
CA LYS A 322 -11.27 -15.37 29.13
C LYS A 322 -12.14 -16.60 28.88
N GLU A 323 -13.44 -16.48 29.14
CA GLU A 323 -14.41 -17.59 29.01
C GLU A 323 -14.49 -18.09 27.56
N LEU A 324 -14.42 -17.18 26.59
CA LEU A 324 -14.39 -17.53 25.17
C LEU A 324 -13.09 -18.23 24.76
N LEU A 325 -11.96 -17.81 25.32
CA LEU A 325 -10.65 -18.41 25.02
C LEU A 325 -10.50 -19.81 25.61
N GLU A 326 -11.02 -20.04 26.82
CA GLU A 326 -11.01 -21.35 27.48
C GLU A 326 -11.87 -22.40 26.75
N LEU A 327 -12.88 -21.96 26.00
CA LEU A 327 -13.69 -22.83 25.14
C LEU A 327 -12.97 -23.25 23.84
N LEU A 328 -11.88 -22.57 23.49
CA LEU A 328 -11.21 -22.69 22.18
C LEU A 328 -9.75 -23.17 22.26
N SER A 329 -9.18 -23.27 23.46
CA SER A 329 -7.79 -23.66 23.76
C SER A 329 -7.55 -25.17 23.72
#